data_AF-A0A3M7NIQ9-F1
#
_entry.id   AF-A0A3M7NIQ9-F1
#
_cell.length_a   1.000
_cell.length_b   1.000
_cell.length_c   1.000
_cell.angle_alpha   90.00
_cell.angle_beta   90.00
_cell.angle_gamma   90.00
#
_symmetry.space_group_name_H-M   'P 1'
#
loop_
_entity.id
_entity.type
_entity.pdbx_description
1 polymer ?
#
loop_
_entity_poly.entity_id
_entity_poly.type
_entity_poly.pdbx_seq_one_letter_code
_entity_poly.pdbx_strand_id
1 'polypeptide(L)'
;MLQPDTAWNPEELSKEYSSLSVRWTAFTLSTSELSRKIECCKPVQWTKASVMERFSMVVEEWCDLQQVHNQGSQTPSQQPSATPEMAGVAMNCDSQGLPPHLNSIEEEQLDHMDFPGNEEDPGMGFINEFQPESFVPHWEEPSSTAQLEFPGNEEDPGDSQSGRQLLKFIVEHSRKLQRGPYKVDQALQEAKKADVNSTQRIILCESESAWRAYYAAKKAIESQHGFSGQVEFACLLDNLSTQSIEQQRAFAKELALEIESDDLQLIEGNGNTGWGNGAKRRRTTIENHIPTPPTSNTMASGSGTYHTNLEPRASERAPGSAVVQEGVHVDASLKASKVLFPVEFMDSIQRIPHSQLPDTLVADISMFLQNGYIRDNFGCQMEIGITKEKIAHYAKILFNVEVEAKDGVRYIRYPGGGKIEPDAWIKLRACQRDTISGVFGPEVDLGFSSAPIYQREEREARDRTDGVSMAISNQEKEGGKITLSMGEFHAFDIKKKLYG
;
A
#
# COMPACT_ATOMS: atom_id res chain seq x y z
N MET A 1 54.71 4.32 20.42
CA MET A 1 54.80 4.71 19.01
C MET A 1 54.23 3.57 18.17
N LEU A 2 52.94 3.66 17.84
CA LEU A 2 52.26 2.79 16.88
C LEU A 2 51.52 3.75 15.95
N GLN A 3 51.85 3.72 14.67
CA GLN A 3 51.15 4.48 13.62
C GLN A 3 49.84 3.76 13.25
N PRO A 4 48.76 4.48 12.92
CA PRO A 4 47.64 3.91 12.19
C PRO A 4 47.71 4.28 10.69
N ASP A 5 47.87 3.26 9.85
CA ASP A 5 47.39 3.19 8.46
C ASP A 5 45.89 2.80 8.50
N THR A 6 44.98 3.13 7.58
CA THR A 6 45.06 3.63 6.20
C THR A 6 43.69 4.28 5.89
N ALA A 7 43.68 5.47 5.29
CA ALA A 7 42.46 6.09 4.79
C ALA A 7 42.05 5.45 3.45
N TRP A 8 40.76 5.14 3.28
CA TRP A 8 40.21 4.53 2.07
C TRP A 8 40.14 5.54 0.92
N ASN A 9 40.59 5.13 -0.26
CA ASN A 9 40.59 5.95 -1.47
C ASN A 9 39.22 5.89 -2.17
N PRO A 10 38.47 7.01 -2.28
CA PRO A 10 37.14 7.05 -2.90
C PRO A 10 37.14 6.68 -4.40
N GLU A 11 38.28 6.70 -5.09
CA GLU A 11 38.37 6.26 -6.49
C GLU A 11 38.29 4.74 -6.68
N GLU A 12 38.65 3.94 -5.66
CA GLU A 12 38.50 2.47 -5.75
C GLU A 12 37.04 2.03 -5.57
N LEU A 13 36.29 2.70 -4.71
CA LEU A 13 34.85 2.45 -4.51
C LEU A 13 34.02 2.74 -5.77
N SER A 14 34.41 3.74 -6.56
CA SER A 14 33.75 4.07 -7.84
C SER A 14 33.98 3.00 -8.92
N LYS A 15 35.16 2.35 -8.91
CA LYS A 15 35.49 1.25 -9.83
C LYS A 15 34.76 -0.03 -9.47
N GLU A 16 34.57 -0.33 -8.18
CA GLU A 16 33.75 -1.47 -7.74
C GLU A 16 32.27 -1.28 -8.07
N TYR A 17 31.72 -0.07 -7.88
CA TYR A 17 30.33 0.25 -8.24
C TYR A 17 30.07 0.10 -9.75
N SER A 18 31.02 0.52 -10.59
CA SER A 18 30.93 0.36 -12.04
C SER A 18 31.01 -1.11 -12.47
N SER A 19 31.81 -1.93 -11.78
CA SER A 19 31.92 -3.38 -12.02
C SER A 19 30.64 -4.14 -11.64
N LEU A 20 30.01 -3.77 -10.52
CA LEU A 20 28.76 -4.36 -10.04
C LEU A 20 27.57 -4.02 -10.95
N SER A 21 27.50 -2.79 -11.48
CA SER A 21 26.48 -2.37 -12.45
C SER A 21 26.55 -3.17 -13.77
N VAL A 22 27.77 -3.42 -14.27
CA VAL A 22 27.98 -4.22 -15.49
C VAL A 22 27.60 -5.69 -15.27
N ARG A 23 27.91 -6.26 -14.08
CA ARG A 23 27.52 -7.64 -13.73
C ARG A 23 26.02 -7.81 -13.58
N TRP A 24 25.33 -6.82 -13.03
CA TRP A 24 23.87 -6.82 -12.91
C TRP A 24 23.18 -6.75 -14.28
N THR A 25 23.70 -5.92 -15.18
CA THR A 25 23.14 -5.77 -16.54
C THR A 25 23.32 -7.05 -17.37
N ALA A 26 24.46 -7.74 -17.22
CA ALA A 26 24.73 -9.02 -17.86
C ALA A 26 23.83 -10.16 -17.31
N PHE A 27 23.50 -10.12 -16.02
CA PHE A 27 22.59 -11.09 -15.40
C PHE A 27 21.16 -10.94 -15.92
N THR A 28 20.66 -9.70 -16.05
CA THR A 28 19.31 -9.42 -16.59
C THR A 28 19.17 -9.75 -18.08
N LEU A 29 20.22 -9.56 -18.88
CA LEU A 29 20.22 -9.94 -20.31
C LEU A 29 20.19 -11.47 -20.47
N SER A 30 20.95 -12.21 -19.66
CA SER A 30 20.98 -13.67 -19.68
C SER A 30 19.63 -14.32 -19.33
N THR A 31 18.88 -13.74 -18.38
CA THR A 31 17.54 -14.22 -18.04
C THR A 31 16.50 -13.97 -19.14
N SER A 32 16.65 -12.87 -19.90
CA SER A 32 15.75 -12.57 -21.03
C SER A 32 15.95 -13.49 -22.24
N GLU A 33 17.19 -13.94 -22.49
CA GLU A 33 17.49 -14.96 -23.51
C GLU A 33 17.04 -16.36 -23.09
N LEU A 34 17.07 -16.67 -21.80
CA LEU A 34 16.55 -17.93 -21.26
C LEU A 34 15.03 -18.01 -21.37
N SER A 35 14.31 -16.91 -21.09
CA SER A 35 12.86 -16.83 -21.34
C SER A 35 12.51 -16.99 -22.82
N ARG A 36 13.27 -16.38 -23.74
CA ARG A 36 13.07 -16.56 -25.19
C ARG A 36 13.37 -17.97 -25.70
N LYS A 37 14.32 -18.68 -25.11
CA LYS A 37 14.64 -20.07 -25.50
C LYS A 37 13.62 -21.09 -24.97
N ILE A 38 12.94 -20.79 -23.88
CA ILE A 38 11.87 -21.66 -23.33
C ILE A 38 10.59 -21.57 -24.17
N GLU A 39 10.32 -20.44 -24.84
CA GLU A 39 9.15 -20.25 -25.71
C GLU A 39 9.19 -20.99 -27.06
N CYS A 40 10.35 -21.52 -27.49
CA CYS A 40 10.51 -22.13 -28.83
C CYS A 40 10.51 -23.67 -28.86
N CYS A 41 10.31 -24.37 -27.74
CA CYS A 41 10.32 -25.83 -27.70
C CYS A 41 8.91 -26.42 -27.52
N LYS A 42 8.50 -27.27 -28.46
CA LYS A 42 7.22 -28.01 -28.49
C LYS A 42 6.92 -28.72 -27.16
N PRO A 43 5.64 -28.86 -26.78
CA PRO A 43 5.26 -29.29 -25.43
C PRO A 43 5.55 -30.78 -25.23
N VAL A 44 6.44 -31.08 -24.27
CA VAL A 44 6.48 -32.39 -23.62
C VAL A 44 5.35 -32.39 -22.59
N GLN A 45 4.35 -33.25 -22.79
CA GLN A 45 3.26 -33.40 -21.82
C GLN A 45 3.79 -34.07 -20.55
N TRP A 46 3.91 -33.30 -19.47
CA TRP A 46 4.04 -33.86 -18.13
C TRP A 46 2.64 -34.05 -17.57
N THR A 47 2.28 -35.28 -17.23
CA THR A 47 1.01 -35.56 -16.57
C THR A 47 1.08 -35.10 -15.11
N LYS A 48 -0.03 -34.58 -14.60
CA LYS A 48 -0.21 -34.06 -13.23
C LYS A 48 0.26 -35.04 -12.14
N ALA A 49 0.26 -36.34 -12.43
CA ALA A 49 0.74 -37.39 -11.54
C ALA A 49 2.26 -37.32 -11.29
N SER A 50 3.06 -37.03 -12.34
CA SER A 50 4.53 -37.04 -12.24
C SER A 50 5.08 -35.84 -11.44
N VAL A 51 4.35 -34.72 -11.45
CA VAL A 51 4.68 -33.54 -10.64
C VAL A 51 4.35 -33.78 -9.16
N MET A 52 3.22 -34.44 -8.87
CA MET A 52 2.81 -34.72 -7.49
C MET A 52 3.70 -35.79 -6.83
N GLU A 53 4.16 -36.78 -7.59
CA GLU A 53 5.04 -37.84 -7.07
C GLU A 53 6.42 -37.29 -6.68
N ARG A 54 6.99 -36.37 -7.48
CA ARG A 54 8.23 -35.69 -7.12
C ARG A 54 8.08 -34.70 -5.96
N PHE A 55 6.91 -34.07 -5.83
CA PHE A 55 6.63 -33.19 -4.70
C PHE A 55 6.49 -33.98 -3.39
N SER A 56 5.91 -35.19 -3.45
CA SER A 56 5.80 -36.07 -2.28
C SER A 56 7.15 -36.56 -1.78
N MET A 57 8.08 -36.92 -2.69
CA MET A 57 9.43 -37.35 -2.31
C MET A 57 10.23 -36.25 -1.59
N VAL A 58 10.12 -34.99 -2.05
CA VAL A 58 10.83 -33.86 -1.43
C VAL A 58 10.28 -33.53 -0.04
N VAL A 59 8.99 -33.74 0.19
CA VAL A 59 8.35 -33.51 1.50
C VAL A 59 8.73 -34.62 2.50
N GLU A 60 8.83 -35.87 2.05
CA GLU A 60 9.26 -36.98 2.91
C GLU A 60 10.75 -36.85 3.31
N GLU A 61 11.62 -36.49 2.37
CA GLU A 61 13.05 -36.27 2.64
C GLU A 61 13.28 -35.09 3.63
N TRP A 62 12.39 -34.09 3.60
CA TRP A 62 12.44 -32.95 4.54
C TRP A 62 11.94 -33.32 5.95
N CYS A 63 10.92 -34.19 6.04
CA CYS A 63 10.41 -34.71 7.33
C CYS A 63 11.44 -35.61 8.04
N ASP A 64 12.17 -36.43 7.29
CA ASP A 64 13.22 -37.30 7.85
C ASP A 64 14.39 -36.50 8.42
N LEU A 65 14.77 -35.39 7.75
CA LEU A 65 15.80 -34.46 8.24
C LEU A 65 15.41 -33.75 9.55
N GLN A 66 14.11 -33.49 9.76
CA GLN A 66 13.61 -32.95 11.04
C GLN A 66 13.60 -33.97 12.18
N GLN A 67 13.37 -35.25 11.90
CA GLN A 67 13.37 -36.30 12.93
C GLN A 67 14.78 -36.61 13.45
N VAL A 68 15.79 -36.57 12.58
CA VAL A 68 17.20 -36.78 12.96
C VAL A 68 17.70 -35.67 13.90
N HIS A 69 17.21 -34.44 13.73
CA HIS A 69 17.63 -33.30 14.55
C HIS A 69 17.00 -33.30 15.96
N ASN A 70 15.88 -34.00 16.16
CA ASN A 70 15.17 -34.05 17.45
C ASN A 70 15.58 -35.21 18.38
N GLN A 71 16.42 -36.14 17.91
CA GLN A 71 16.89 -37.26 18.75
C GLN A 71 18.29 -37.03 19.38
N GLY A 72 18.96 -35.93 19.06
CA GLY A 72 20.35 -35.66 19.45
C GLY A 72 20.58 -34.86 20.73
N SER A 73 19.66 -34.87 21.72
CA SER A 73 19.86 -34.13 22.98
C SER A 73 19.21 -34.82 24.18
N GLN A 74 19.81 -35.93 24.61
CA GLN A 74 19.68 -36.38 26.00
C GLN A 74 21.06 -36.81 26.52
N THR A 75 21.62 -36.00 27.42
CA THR A 75 22.61 -36.46 28.40
C THR A 75 22.15 -36.06 29.80
N PRO A 76 22.40 -36.88 30.83
CA PRO A 76 21.72 -36.79 32.10
C PRO A 76 22.51 -35.91 33.08
N SER A 77 21.83 -34.94 33.72
CA SER A 77 22.40 -34.20 34.85
C SER A 77 21.82 -34.71 36.17
N GLN A 78 22.74 -34.94 37.12
CA GLN A 78 22.50 -35.48 38.45
C GLN A 78 21.93 -34.42 39.40
N GLN A 79 21.02 -34.88 40.27
CA GLN A 79 20.56 -34.25 41.50
C GLN A 79 21.71 -34.06 42.51
N PRO A 80 21.60 -33.09 43.45
CA PRO A 80 21.09 -33.47 44.76
C PRO A 80 20.19 -32.45 45.48
N SER A 81 19.54 -33.00 46.49
CA SER A 81 18.52 -32.52 47.43
C SER A 81 18.96 -31.50 48.49
N ALA A 82 17.94 -30.81 49.02
CA ALA A 82 17.67 -30.47 50.42
C ALA A 82 17.75 -28.97 50.84
N THR A 83 16.56 -28.40 51.04
CA THR A 83 16.18 -27.36 52.02
C THR A 83 16.00 -28.01 53.42
N PRO A 84 15.97 -27.30 54.58
CA PRO A 84 14.99 -26.21 54.83
C PRO A 84 15.35 -25.07 55.82
N GLU A 85 14.48 -24.06 55.78
CA GLU A 85 13.88 -23.27 56.89
C GLU A 85 14.61 -22.14 57.67
N MET A 86 13.84 -21.05 57.80
CA MET A 86 13.57 -20.19 58.98
C MET A 86 14.10 -18.75 59.04
N ALA A 87 13.12 -17.84 59.24
CA ALA A 87 13.09 -16.54 59.95
C ALA A 87 14.11 -15.47 59.51
N GLY A 88 13.71 -14.25 59.12
CA GLY A 88 12.86 -13.31 59.84
C GLY A 88 13.75 -12.29 60.56
N VAL A 89 13.62 -10.99 60.25
CA VAL A 89 13.83 -9.81 61.11
C VAL A 89 13.83 -8.55 60.23
N ALA A 90 12.92 -7.64 60.55
CA ALA A 90 12.88 -6.27 60.07
C ALA A 90 13.84 -5.39 60.89
N MET A 91 14.51 -4.43 60.24
CA MET A 91 15.00 -3.23 60.93
C MET A 91 14.93 -2.01 60.02
N ASN A 92 14.18 -1.02 60.51
CA ASN A 92 14.22 0.39 60.14
C ASN A 92 15.65 0.94 60.26
N CYS A 93 16.01 1.84 59.35
CA CYS A 93 16.94 2.93 59.64
C CYS A 93 16.44 4.19 58.95
N ASP A 94 15.93 5.11 59.76
CA ASP A 94 15.85 6.54 59.46
C ASP A 94 17.23 7.10 59.14
N SER A 95 17.32 8.01 58.18
CA SER A 95 18.40 9.02 58.15
C SER A 95 17.93 10.25 57.39
N GLN A 96 17.81 11.33 58.16
CA GLN A 96 17.59 12.70 57.73
C GLN A 96 18.81 13.23 56.94
N GLY A 97 18.56 14.15 55.99
CA GLY A 97 19.61 14.91 55.31
C GLY A 97 19.04 16.11 54.55
N LEU A 98 19.09 17.29 55.19
CA LEU A 98 18.96 18.63 54.62
C LEU A 98 20.21 18.98 53.75
N PRO A 99 20.35 20.20 53.17
CA PRO A 99 19.97 20.70 51.82
C PRO A 99 21.29 21.15 51.09
N PRO A 100 21.48 22.31 50.38
CA PRO A 100 20.65 23.28 49.62
C PRO A 100 21.27 23.76 48.26
N HIS A 101 20.64 24.76 47.60
CA HIS A 101 21.23 25.82 46.72
C HIS A 101 21.82 25.42 45.34
N LEU A 102 21.88 26.22 44.26
CA LEU A 102 21.43 27.55 43.80
C LEU A 102 21.81 27.66 42.29
N ASN A 103 21.16 28.58 41.57
CA ASN A 103 21.58 29.29 40.33
C ASN A 103 21.51 28.50 38.99
N SER A 104 20.76 28.89 37.96
CA SER A 104 20.52 30.20 37.31
C SER A 104 21.80 30.85 36.76
N ILE A 105 22.03 30.68 35.45
CA ILE A 105 22.89 31.54 34.63
C ILE A 105 22.16 31.83 33.30
N GLU A 106 21.94 33.12 33.08
CA GLU A 106 21.53 33.85 31.86
C GLU A 106 22.60 33.70 30.76
N GLU A 107 22.24 33.53 29.49
CA GLU A 107 22.00 34.59 28.48
C GLU A 107 23.25 35.42 28.11
N GLU A 108 23.76 35.27 26.88
CA GLU A 108 24.40 36.33 26.05
C GLU A 108 24.61 35.79 24.61
N GLN A 109 23.89 36.34 23.63
CA GLN A 109 24.32 37.36 22.64
C GLN A 109 25.30 36.84 21.57
N LEU A 110 24.85 36.58 20.34
CA LEU A 110 24.70 37.51 19.19
C LEU A 110 26.01 38.21 18.80
N ASP A 111 26.59 37.78 17.68
CA ASP A 111 27.44 38.66 16.89
C ASP A 111 27.25 38.42 15.38
N HIS A 112 27.15 39.57 14.71
CA HIS A 112 26.97 39.84 13.29
C HIS A 112 28.20 39.43 12.48
N MET A 113 28.00 38.91 11.26
CA MET A 113 29.00 38.96 10.19
C MET A 113 28.32 39.28 8.85
N ASP A 114 28.76 40.40 8.28
CA ASP A 114 28.40 40.95 6.97
C ASP A 114 29.01 40.16 5.81
N PHE A 115 28.33 40.16 4.66
CA PHE A 115 28.85 39.72 3.36
C PHE A 115 28.90 40.91 2.37
N PRO A 116 29.98 41.08 1.59
CA PRO A 116 29.95 41.77 0.30
C PRO A 116 29.71 40.74 -0.81
N GLY A 117 28.96 40.96 -1.90
CA GLY A 117 28.88 42.15 -2.76
C GLY A 117 29.81 41.94 -3.98
N ASN A 118 29.23 41.67 -5.18
CA ASN A 118 29.80 41.84 -6.55
C ASN A 118 28.63 41.57 -7.54
N GLU A 119 28.07 42.59 -8.22
CA GLU A 119 28.47 43.19 -9.51
C GLU A 119 28.51 42.15 -10.67
N GLU A 120 27.45 42.06 -11.48
CA GLU A 120 27.24 42.75 -12.78
C GLU A 120 28.10 42.19 -13.94
N ASP A 121 27.45 41.56 -14.93
CA ASP A 121 27.67 41.89 -16.36
C ASP A 121 26.51 41.36 -17.26
N PRO A 122 26.14 42.06 -18.36
CA PRO A 122 25.01 41.71 -19.23
C PRO A 122 25.42 41.23 -20.64
N GLY A 123 24.47 40.60 -21.35
CA GLY A 123 24.32 40.81 -22.79
C GLY A 123 24.39 39.60 -23.73
N MET A 124 23.74 39.77 -24.89
CA MET A 124 23.65 38.93 -26.10
C MET A 124 22.63 37.78 -25.98
N GLY A 125 21.49 37.73 -26.67
CA GLY A 125 21.13 38.29 -27.97
C GLY A 125 21.13 37.16 -29.02
N PHE A 126 19.98 36.53 -29.27
CA PHE A 126 19.76 35.75 -30.49
C PHE A 126 18.33 35.90 -31.01
N ILE A 127 18.26 36.47 -32.21
CA ILE A 127 17.16 36.51 -33.16
C ILE A 127 17.21 35.18 -33.93
N ASN A 128 16.07 34.50 -34.12
CA ASN A 128 15.75 33.91 -35.42
C ASN A 128 14.26 33.53 -35.48
N GLU A 129 13.58 34.41 -36.18
CA GLU A 129 12.36 34.29 -36.95
C GLU A 129 12.39 33.03 -37.85
N PHE A 130 11.39 32.17 -37.73
CA PHE A 130 11.06 31.17 -38.75
C PHE A 130 9.53 31.08 -38.84
N GLN A 131 8.98 31.70 -39.90
CA GLN A 131 7.65 31.40 -40.41
C GLN A 131 7.70 30.10 -41.20
N PRO A 132 6.67 29.24 -41.13
CA PRO A 132 6.38 28.32 -42.21
C PRO A 132 5.21 28.85 -43.04
N GLU A 133 5.53 29.06 -44.32
CA GLU A 133 4.61 29.38 -45.39
C GLU A 133 3.51 28.33 -45.55
N SER A 134 2.34 28.85 -45.86
CA SER A 134 1.14 28.15 -46.32
C SER A 134 1.41 27.35 -47.60
N PHE A 135 1.14 26.04 -47.57
CA PHE A 135 1.01 25.22 -48.76
C PHE A 135 -0.43 24.71 -48.87
N VAL A 136 -1.16 25.24 -49.85
CA VAL A 136 -2.50 24.81 -50.24
C VAL A 136 -2.37 23.97 -51.51
N PRO A 137 -2.76 22.68 -51.52
CA PRO A 137 -2.99 21.97 -52.76
C PRO A 137 -4.46 22.12 -53.15
N HIS A 138 -4.65 22.79 -54.28
CA HIS A 138 -5.86 22.80 -55.07
C HIS A 138 -6.12 21.36 -55.59
N TRP A 139 -7.25 20.76 -55.24
CA TRP A 139 -7.71 19.52 -55.88
C TRP A 139 -8.98 19.84 -56.68
N GLU A 140 -8.91 19.54 -57.97
CA GLU A 140 -10.00 19.70 -58.93
C GLU A 140 -10.99 18.54 -58.80
N GLU A 141 -12.28 18.87 -58.76
CA GLU A 141 -13.37 17.90 -58.98
C GLU A 141 -13.31 17.33 -60.40
N PRO A 142 -13.72 16.06 -60.55
CA PRO A 142 -14.55 15.73 -61.70
C PRO A 142 -15.87 15.05 -61.27
N SER A 143 -16.95 15.71 -61.64
CA SER A 143 -18.25 15.08 -61.85
C SER A 143 -18.18 14.13 -63.06
N SER A 144 -18.64 12.88 -62.88
CA SER A 144 -19.64 12.22 -63.76
C SER A 144 -19.56 10.69 -63.69
N THR A 145 -20.60 10.11 -63.09
CA THR A 145 -21.43 9.01 -63.63
C THR A 145 -20.73 7.87 -64.38
N ALA A 146 -20.51 6.76 -63.67
CA ALA A 146 -20.59 5.41 -64.24
C ALA A 146 -21.11 4.46 -63.16
N GLN A 147 -22.35 3.98 -63.33
CA GLN A 147 -22.87 2.84 -62.58
C GLN A 147 -22.10 1.59 -63.04
N LEU A 148 -21.20 1.12 -62.18
CA LEU A 148 -20.62 -0.21 -62.27
C LEU A 148 -21.24 -1.04 -61.14
N GLU A 149 -22.11 -1.97 -61.49
CA GLU A 149 -22.59 -3.00 -60.57
C GLU A 149 -21.41 -3.91 -60.22
N PHE A 150 -20.86 -3.76 -59.02
CA PHE A 150 -19.89 -4.69 -58.47
C PHE A 150 -20.61 -5.96 -58.01
N PRO A 151 -20.12 -7.16 -58.38
CA PRO A 151 -20.65 -8.41 -57.86
C PRO A 151 -20.39 -8.46 -56.35
N GLY A 152 -21.40 -8.85 -55.58
CA GLY A 152 -21.34 -8.90 -54.12
C GLY A 152 -20.09 -9.63 -53.62
N ASN A 153 -19.30 -8.92 -52.82
CA ASN A 153 -18.24 -9.54 -52.03
C ASN A 153 -18.91 -10.54 -51.09
N GLU A 154 -18.64 -11.82 -51.31
CA GLU A 154 -18.92 -12.87 -50.34
C GLU A 154 -18.14 -12.52 -49.06
N GLU A 155 -18.86 -12.03 -48.05
CA GLU A 155 -18.33 -11.82 -46.71
C GLU A 155 -17.78 -13.15 -46.20
N ASP A 156 -16.47 -13.20 -45.93
CA ASP A 156 -15.81 -14.37 -45.34
C ASP A 156 -16.43 -14.63 -43.96
N PRO A 157 -17.16 -15.75 -43.76
CA PRO A 157 -17.91 -16.00 -42.53
C PRO A 157 -17.00 -16.26 -41.31
N GLY A 158 -15.67 -16.34 -41.48
CA GLY A 158 -14.71 -16.59 -40.40
C GLY A 158 -14.57 -15.46 -39.38
N ASP A 159 -14.64 -14.20 -39.81
CA ASP A 159 -14.33 -13.05 -38.95
C ASP A 159 -15.45 -12.72 -37.95
N SER A 160 -16.70 -13.08 -38.27
CA SER A 160 -17.86 -12.81 -37.41
C SER A 160 -17.83 -13.60 -36.10
N GLN A 161 -17.13 -14.73 -36.05
CA GLN A 161 -17.09 -15.58 -34.86
C GLN A 161 -16.16 -15.04 -33.78
N SER A 162 -15.00 -14.51 -34.17
CA SER A 162 -14.00 -13.97 -33.23
C SER A 162 -14.52 -12.72 -32.52
N GLY A 163 -15.20 -11.82 -33.26
CA GLY A 163 -15.86 -10.63 -32.70
C GLY A 163 -16.92 -11.00 -31.65
N ARG A 164 -17.76 -11.99 -31.93
CA ARG A 164 -18.78 -12.47 -30.97
C ARG A 164 -18.18 -13.11 -29.73
N GLN A 165 -17.07 -13.84 -29.86
CA GLN A 165 -16.37 -14.41 -28.70
C GLN A 165 -15.79 -13.30 -27.82
N LEU A 166 -15.14 -12.30 -28.43
CA LEU A 166 -14.59 -11.17 -27.71
C LEU A 166 -15.68 -10.37 -26.97
N LEU A 167 -16.81 -10.11 -27.64
CA LEU A 167 -17.95 -9.41 -27.05
C LEU A 167 -18.46 -10.12 -25.79
N LYS A 168 -18.65 -11.45 -25.86
CA LYS A 168 -19.04 -12.26 -24.69
C LYS A 168 -18.04 -12.14 -23.55
N PHE A 169 -16.74 -12.22 -23.84
CA PHE A 169 -15.70 -12.10 -22.82
C PHE A 169 -15.71 -10.72 -22.14
N ILE A 170 -15.81 -9.63 -22.90
CA ILE A 170 -15.84 -8.27 -22.32
C ILE A 170 -17.06 -8.10 -21.41
N VAL A 171 -18.23 -8.52 -21.87
CA VAL A 171 -19.48 -8.39 -21.11
C VAL A 171 -19.43 -9.25 -19.85
N GLU A 172 -19.05 -10.53 -19.96
CA GLU A 172 -18.92 -11.41 -18.80
C GLU A 172 -17.86 -10.90 -17.80
N HIS A 173 -16.74 -10.38 -18.30
CA HIS A 173 -15.69 -9.83 -17.45
C HIS A 173 -16.17 -8.57 -16.72
N SER A 174 -16.83 -7.64 -17.42
CA SER A 174 -17.38 -6.42 -16.83
C SER A 174 -18.38 -6.71 -15.72
N ARG A 175 -19.22 -7.76 -15.88
CA ARG A 175 -20.17 -8.22 -14.85
C ARG A 175 -19.48 -8.80 -13.61
N LYS A 176 -18.32 -9.44 -13.77
CA LYS A 176 -17.56 -10.03 -12.66
C LYS A 176 -16.78 -8.99 -11.85
N LEU A 177 -16.51 -7.82 -12.43
CA LEU A 177 -15.76 -6.76 -11.77
C LEU A 177 -16.62 -6.05 -10.74
N GLN A 178 -16.40 -6.39 -9.46
CA GLN A 178 -16.98 -5.64 -8.34
C GLN A 178 -16.39 -4.23 -8.17
N ARG A 179 -15.25 -3.96 -8.82
CA ARG A 179 -14.58 -2.65 -8.80
C ARG A 179 -14.14 -2.27 -10.20
N GLY A 180 -14.37 -1.02 -10.56
CA GLY A 180 -13.81 -0.44 -11.78
C GLY A 180 -12.28 -0.39 -11.74
N PRO A 181 -11.61 -0.40 -12.90
CA PRO A 181 -10.16 -0.24 -12.99
C PRO A 181 -9.70 1.10 -12.39
N TYR A 182 -8.45 1.21 -11.95
CA TYR A 182 -7.90 2.48 -11.45
C TYR A 182 -7.66 3.47 -12.60
N LYS A 183 -7.74 4.78 -12.32
CA LYS A 183 -7.47 5.88 -13.26
C LYS A 183 -8.39 5.92 -14.49
N VAL A 184 -9.65 5.47 -14.36
CA VAL A 184 -10.61 5.47 -15.48
C VAL A 184 -10.80 6.87 -16.06
N ASP A 185 -10.89 7.90 -15.22
CA ASP A 185 -11.16 9.25 -15.69
C ASP A 185 -10.00 9.82 -16.50
N GLN A 186 -8.75 9.55 -16.11
CA GLN A 186 -7.57 9.91 -16.89
C GLN A 186 -7.58 9.19 -18.24
N ALA A 187 -7.78 7.87 -18.23
CA ALA A 187 -7.83 7.07 -19.45
C ALA A 187 -9.00 7.47 -20.37
N LEU A 188 -10.12 7.91 -19.81
CA LEU A 188 -11.26 8.41 -20.56
C LEU A 188 -10.91 9.72 -21.26
N GLN A 189 -10.18 10.62 -20.60
CA GLN A 189 -9.68 11.84 -21.23
C GLN A 189 -8.65 11.56 -22.32
N GLU A 190 -7.77 10.57 -22.12
CA GLU A 190 -6.83 10.10 -23.14
C GLU A 190 -7.57 9.53 -24.35
N ALA A 191 -8.58 8.68 -24.12
CA ALA A 191 -9.43 8.13 -25.18
C ALA A 191 -10.22 9.22 -25.92
N LYS A 192 -10.61 10.32 -25.25
CA LYS A 192 -11.24 11.48 -25.90
C LYS A 192 -10.31 12.24 -26.85
N LYS A 193 -9.00 12.22 -26.56
CA LYS A 193 -7.94 12.89 -27.33
C LYS A 193 -7.28 11.99 -28.36
N ALA A 194 -7.52 10.68 -28.30
CA ALA A 194 -6.97 9.70 -29.22
C ALA A 194 -7.45 9.93 -30.66
N ASP A 195 -6.72 9.38 -31.62
CA ASP A 195 -7.07 9.45 -33.04
C ASP A 195 -8.50 8.97 -33.30
N VAL A 196 -9.21 9.63 -34.22
CA VAL A 196 -10.62 9.34 -34.54
C VAL A 196 -10.81 7.90 -35.01
N ASN A 197 -9.77 7.29 -35.59
CA ASN A 197 -9.79 5.92 -36.08
C ASN A 197 -9.19 4.91 -35.07
N SER A 198 -8.78 5.35 -33.87
CA SER A 198 -8.33 4.43 -32.83
C SER A 198 -9.50 3.62 -32.25
N THR A 199 -9.29 2.33 -31.97
CA THR A 199 -10.32 1.44 -31.40
C THR A 199 -10.96 2.01 -30.14
N GLN A 200 -10.15 2.62 -29.25
CA GLN A 200 -10.65 3.25 -28.03
C GLN A 200 -11.59 4.42 -28.32
N ARG A 201 -11.25 5.27 -29.29
CA ARG A 201 -12.08 6.41 -29.68
C ARG A 201 -13.36 5.94 -30.38
N ILE A 202 -13.26 4.93 -31.26
CA ILE A 202 -14.41 4.32 -31.94
C ILE A 202 -15.42 3.78 -30.92
N ILE A 203 -14.99 2.96 -29.96
CA ILE A 203 -15.88 2.40 -28.93
C ILE A 203 -16.49 3.51 -28.06
N LEU A 204 -15.69 4.51 -27.68
CA LEU A 204 -16.17 5.64 -26.88
C LEU A 204 -17.21 6.50 -27.59
N CYS A 205 -17.10 6.67 -28.91
CA CYS A 205 -18.07 7.41 -29.70
C CYS A 205 -19.45 6.73 -29.73
N GLU A 206 -19.50 5.40 -29.61
CA GLU A 206 -20.77 4.66 -29.57
C GLU A 206 -21.38 4.66 -28.16
N SER A 207 -20.61 4.35 -27.10
CA SER A 207 -21.10 4.41 -25.72
C SER A 207 -19.97 4.50 -24.68
N GLU A 208 -20.13 5.39 -23.69
CA GLU A 208 -19.15 5.51 -22.59
C GLU A 208 -19.13 4.24 -21.72
N SER A 209 -20.28 3.61 -21.48
CA SER A 209 -20.39 2.37 -20.72
C SER A 209 -19.69 1.21 -21.44
N ALA A 210 -19.87 1.10 -22.76
CA ALA A 210 -19.15 0.13 -23.60
C ALA A 210 -17.63 0.34 -23.53
N TRP A 211 -17.18 1.60 -23.61
CA TRP A 211 -15.77 1.93 -23.48
C TRP A 211 -15.21 1.56 -22.10
N ARG A 212 -15.96 1.81 -21.01
CA ARG A 212 -15.54 1.44 -19.65
C ARG A 212 -15.41 -0.09 -19.51
N ALA A 213 -16.34 -0.85 -20.07
CA ALA A 213 -16.27 -2.32 -20.09
C ALA A 213 -15.04 -2.82 -20.87
N TYR A 214 -14.81 -2.28 -22.08
CA TYR A 214 -13.63 -2.58 -22.89
C TYR A 214 -12.32 -2.23 -22.15
N TYR A 215 -12.24 -1.04 -21.55
CA TYR A 215 -11.07 -0.58 -20.81
C TYR A 215 -10.76 -1.47 -19.60
N ALA A 216 -11.80 -1.87 -18.86
CA ALA A 216 -11.65 -2.76 -17.72
C ALA A 216 -11.12 -4.14 -18.15
N ALA A 217 -11.62 -4.67 -19.26
CA ALA A 217 -11.15 -5.94 -19.80
C ALA A 217 -9.68 -5.84 -20.28
N LYS A 218 -9.32 -4.75 -20.96
CA LYS A 218 -7.91 -4.48 -21.35
C LYS A 218 -6.98 -4.41 -20.12
N LYS A 219 -7.40 -3.72 -19.05
CA LYS A 219 -6.61 -3.63 -17.81
C LYS A 219 -6.46 -4.95 -17.07
N ALA A 220 -7.46 -5.82 -17.14
CA ALA A 220 -7.36 -7.15 -16.55
C ALA A 220 -6.27 -8.01 -17.23
N ILE A 221 -6.10 -7.86 -18.54
CA ILE A 221 -5.03 -8.55 -19.28
C ILE A 221 -3.64 -8.00 -18.92
N GLU A 222 -3.53 -6.70 -18.68
CA GLU A 222 -2.27 -6.07 -18.25
C GLU A 222 -1.92 -6.39 -16.79
N SER A 223 -2.85 -6.95 -16.01
CA SER A 223 -2.64 -7.23 -14.58
C SER A 223 -1.77 -8.48 -14.37
N GLN A 224 -0.95 -8.46 -13.31
CA GLN A 224 -0.08 -9.59 -12.93
C GLN A 224 -0.87 -10.82 -12.42
N HIS A 225 -2.14 -10.61 -12.05
CA HIS A 225 -3.01 -11.68 -11.59
C HIS A 225 -3.70 -12.32 -12.80
N GLY A 226 -2.97 -13.19 -13.50
CA GLY A 226 -3.51 -13.84 -14.68
C GLY A 226 -4.78 -14.64 -14.42
N PHE A 227 -5.60 -14.80 -15.45
CA PHE A 227 -6.82 -15.60 -15.41
C PHE A 227 -6.86 -16.62 -16.56
N SER A 228 -7.63 -17.70 -16.39
CA SER A 228 -7.77 -18.73 -17.42
C SER A 228 -8.32 -18.13 -18.71
N GLY A 229 -7.59 -18.29 -19.82
CA GLY A 229 -7.96 -17.70 -21.12
C GLY A 229 -7.42 -16.30 -21.37
N GLN A 230 -6.59 -15.73 -20.49
CA GLN A 230 -6.00 -14.39 -20.67
C GLN A 230 -5.24 -14.25 -22.00
N VAL A 231 -4.50 -15.28 -22.43
CA VAL A 231 -3.74 -15.26 -23.70
C VAL A 231 -4.68 -15.21 -24.91
N GLU A 232 -5.71 -16.06 -24.93
CA GLU A 232 -6.71 -16.07 -25.98
C GLU A 232 -7.46 -14.73 -26.04
N PHE A 233 -7.80 -14.19 -24.86
CA PHE A 233 -8.47 -12.90 -24.77
C PHE A 233 -7.58 -11.73 -25.23
N ALA A 234 -6.28 -11.77 -24.94
CA ALA A 234 -5.31 -10.81 -25.45
C ALA A 234 -5.23 -10.86 -26.98
N CYS A 235 -5.13 -12.06 -27.56
CA CYS A 235 -5.13 -12.26 -29.00
C CYS A 235 -6.41 -11.72 -29.66
N LEU A 236 -7.58 -11.90 -29.05
CA LEU A 236 -8.85 -11.36 -29.56
C LEU A 236 -8.88 -9.83 -29.54
N LEU A 237 -8.36 -9.19 -28.48
CA LEU A 237 -8.27 -7.73 -28.39
C LEU A 237 -7.27 -7.15 -29.41
N ASP A 238 -6.13 -7.81 -29.59
CA ASP A 238 -5.14 -7.40 -30.58
C ASP A 238 -5.72 -7.54 -32.00
N ASN A 239 -6.43 -8.62 -32.29
CA ASN A 239 -7.12 -8.82 -33.56
C ASN A 239 -8.13 -7.69 -33.83
N LEU A 240 -8.96 -7.31 -32.84
CA LEU A 240 -9.90 -6.20 -32.99
C LEU A 240 -9.21 -4.89 -33.41
N SER A 241 -8.01 -4.61 -32.89
CA SER A 241 -7.26 -3.39 -33.28
C SER A 241 -6.71 -3.43 -34.71
N THR A 242 -6.53 -4.64 -35.27
CA THR A 242 -6.06 -4.86 -36.65
C THR A 242 -7.18 -4.94 -37.69
N GLN A 243 -8.44 -5.06 -37.25
CA GLN A 243 -9.61 -5.10 -38.13
C GLN A 243 -9.87 -3.76 -38.82
N SER A 244 -10.67 -3.78 -39.89
CA SER A 244 -11.07 -2.55 -40.58
C SER A 244 -11.86 -1.62 -39.67
N ILE A 245 -11.86 -0.32 -39.98
CA ILE A 245 -12.58 0.69 -39.19
C ILE A 245 -14.08 0.38 -39.15
N GLU A 246 -14.64 -0.16 -40.23
CA GLU A 246 -16.03 -0.58 -40.34
C GLU A 246 -16.35 -1.74 -39.39
N GLN A 247 -15.48 -2.76 -39.32
CA GLN A 247 -15.62 -3.90 -38.41
C GLN A 247 -15.49 -3.45 -36.94
N GLN A 248 -14.54 -2.57 -36.63
CA GLN A 248 -14.40 -2.01 -35.28
C GLN A 248 -15.63 -1.20 -34.86
N ARG A 249 -16.24 -0.43 -35.78
CA ARG A 249 -17.50 0.29 -35.54
C ARG A 249 -18.67 -0.66 -35.35
N ALA A 250 -18.77 -1.72 -36.15
CA ALA A 250 -19.80 -2.73 -35.99
C ALA A 250 -19.70 -3.40 -34.62
N PHE A 251 -18.50 -3.82 -34.22
CA PHE A 251 -18.22 -4.37 -32.90
C PHE A 251 -18.58 -3.40 -31.77
N ALA A 252 -18.20 -2.12 -31.89
CA ALA A 252 -18.50 -1.09 -30.90
C ALA A 252 -20.00 -0.90 -30.70
N LYS A 253 -20.78 -0.91 -31.77
CA LYS A 253 -22.25 -0.84 -31.73
C LYS A 253 -22.85 -2.06 -31.06
N GLU A 254 -22.40 -3.26 -31.41
CA GLU A 254 -22.87 -4.49 -30.76
C GLU A 254 -22.54 -4.51 -29.27
N LEU A 255 -21.33 -4.08 -28.88
CA LEU A 255 -20.93 -4.00 -27.48
C LEU A 255 -21.77 -2.98 -26.70
N ALA A 256 -22.06 -1.81 -27.29
CA ALA A 256 -22.93 -0.81 -26.69
C ALA A 256 -24.34 -1.33 -26.46
N LEU A 257 -24.93 -1.99 -27.48
CA LEU A 257 -26.25 -2.61 -27.37
C LEU A 257 -26.29 -3.67 -26.27
N GLU A 258 -25.28 -4.54 -26.18
CA GLU A 258 -25.25 -5.62 -25.17
C GLU A 258 -25.11 -5.05 -23.75
N ILE A 259 -24.24 -4.07 -23.52
CA ILE A 259 -24.05 -3.43 -22.21
C ILE A 259 -25.30 -2.66 -21.76
N GLU A 260 -25.95 -1.92 -22.67
CA GLU A 260 -27.15 -1.13 -22.36
C GLU A 260 -28.41 -2.01 -22.20
N SER A 261 -28.50 -3.13 -22.91
CA SER A 261 -29.59 -4.10 -22.74
C SER A 261 -29.61 -4.75 -21.36
N ASP A 262 -28.45 -4.84 -20.71
CA ASP A 262 -28.26 -5.43 -19.40
C ASP A 262 -28.69 -4.48 -18.28
N ASP A 263 -28.45 -3.17 -18.44
CA ASP A 263 -28.87 -2.13 -17.48
C ASP A 263 -30.40 -2.06 -17.32
N LEU A 264 -31.15 -2.45 -18.36
CA LEU A 264 -32.61 -2.52 -18.32
C LEU A 264 -33.15 -3.72 -17.52
N GLN A 265 -32.35 -4.76 -17.24
CA GLN A 265 -32.79 -5.88 -16.40
C GLN A 265 -32.63 -5.61 -14.90
N LEU A 266 -31.92 -4.54 -14.51
CA LEU A 266 -31.74 -4.18 -13.09
C LEU A 266 -32.84 -3.24 -12.56
N ILE A 267 -33.75 -2.75 -13.40
CA ILE A 267 -34.72 -1.70 -13.04
C ILE A 267 -36.15 -2.22 -13.19
N GLU A 268 -36.59 -3.03 -12.23
CA GLU A 268 -38.01 -3.07 -11.79
C GLU A 268 -38.15 -3.54 -10.32
N GLY A 269 -37.10 -3.29 -9.52
CA GLY A 269 -37.07 -3.61 -8.08
C GLY A 269 -36.66 -2.39 -7.25
N ASN A 270 -37.62 -1.48 -7.02
CA ASN A 270 -37.69 -0.49 -5.94
C ASN A 270 -36.38 0.25 -5.56
N GLY A 271 -36.32 1.51 -5.98
CA GLY A 271 -35.21 2.47 -5.82
C GLY A 271 -34.37 2.36 -4.54
N ASN A 272 -33.11 1.99 -4.73
CA ASN A 272 -31.98 2.46 -3.94
C ASN A 272 -30.70 2.28 -4.79
N THR A 273 -30.21 3.36 -5.40
CA THR A 273 -28.97 3.38 -6.19
C THR A 273 -27.75 3.27 -5.27
N GLY A 274 -27.50 2.06 -4.78
CA GLY A 274 -26.29 1.67 -4.07
C GLY A 274 -25.90 0.27 -4.49
N TRP A 275 -24.95 0.15 -5.43
CA TRP A 275 -24.38 -1.11 -5.88
C TRP A 275 -23.85 -1.94 -4.69
N GLY A 276 -24.64 -2.95 -4.30
CA GLY A 276 -24.17 -4.25 -3.82
C GLY A 276 -23.45 -4.29 -2.47
N ASN A 277 -24.19 -4.18 -1.37
CA ASN A 277 -23.77 -4.76 -0.09
C ASN A 277 -23.67 -6.29 -0.24
N GLY A 278 -22.45 -6.80 -0.44
CA GLY A 278 -22.16 -8.22 -0.41
C GLY A 278 -22.41 -8.81 0.98
N ALA A 279 -23.62 -9.32 1.21
CA ALA A 279 -23.96 -10.14 2.35
C ALA A 279 -23.12 -11.43 2.31
N LYS A 280 -21.99 -11.45 3.04
CA LYS A 280 -21.20 -12.67 3.22
C LYS A 280 -22.00 -13.68 4.03
N ARG A 281 -22.38 -14.75 3.34
CA ARG A 281 -22.87 -16.03 3.84
C ARG A 281 -22.05 -16.48 5.06
N ARG A 282 -22.70 -16.56 6.23
CA ARG A 282 -22.12 -17.13 7.45
C ARG A 282 -21.72 -18.58 7.20
N ARG A 283 -20.46 -18.92 7.43
CA ARG A 283 -20.03 -20.31 7.61
C ARG A 283 -20.14 -20.59 9.10
N THR A 284 -21.23 -21.22 9.53
CA THR A 284 -21.36 -21.77 10.88
C THR A 284 -20.48 -23.01 10.96
N THR A 285 -19.38 -22.92 11.69
CA THR A 285 -18.64 -24.10 12.13
C THR A 285 -19.41 -24.73 13.29
N ILE A 286 -19.71 -26.02 13.18
CA ILE A 286 -20.39 -26.84 14.19
C ILE A 286 -19.41 -27.05 15.34
N GLU A 287 -19.75 -26.55 16.52
CA GLU A 287 -19.01 -26.74 17.75
C GLU A 287 -19.50 -28.03 18.42
N ASN A 288 -18.62 -29.04 18.53
CA ASN A 288 -18.89 -30.26 19.28
C ASN A 288 -18.66 -29.99 20.77
N HIS A 289 -19.74 -29.94 21.54
CA HIS A 289 -19.69 -29.87 23.01
C HIS A 289 -19.25 -31.20 23.62
N ILE A 290 -18.27 -31.15 24.53
CA ILE A 290 -18.04 -32.16 25.58
C ILE A 290 -18.32 -31.48 26.93
N PRO A 291 -19.08 -32.09 27.86
CA PRO A 291 -19.51 -31.44 29.10
C PRO A 291 -18.49 -31.60 30.23
N THR A 292 -18.33 -30.56 31.06
CA THR A 292 -17.63 -30.62 32.35
C THR A 292 -18.52 -29.94 33.43
N PRO A 293 -18.49 -30.41 34.69
CA PRO A 293 -19.61 -30.31 35.64
C PRO A 293 -19.52 -29.06 36.57
N PRO A 294 -20.54 -28.80 37.40
CA PRO A 294 -20.88 -27.46 37.86
C PRO A 294 -20.15 -27.06 39.14
N THR A 295 -19.82 -25.77 39.28
CA THR A 295 -19.45 -25.17 40.57
C THR A 295 -20.36 -23.98 40.86
N SER A 296 -20.73 -23.90 42.13
CA SER A 296 -21.91 -23.25 42.68
C SER A 296 -21.92 -21.72 42.68
N ASN A 297 -23.15 -21.23 42.57
CA ASN A 297 -23.67 -19.87 42.79
C ASN A 297 -23.06 -19.09 43.96
N THR A 298 -22.86 -17.79 43.74
CA THR A 298 -23.02 -16.75 44.77
C THR A 298 -23.69 -15.53 44.11
N MET A 299 -24.75 -15.04 44.75
CA MET A 299 -25.63 -13.98 44.25
C MET A 299 -25.13 -12.56 44.61
N ALA A 300 -25.56 -11.63 43.75
CA ALA A 300 -26.00 -10.26 44.02
C ALA A 300 -24.96 -9.17 44.33
N SER A 301 -24.80 -8.21 43.41
CA SER A 301 -25.63 -6.98 43.42
C SER A 301 -25.36 -6.13 42.19
N GLY A 302 -26.45 -5.55 41.67
CA GLY A 302 -26.49 -4.88 40.38
C GLY A 302 -25.79 -3.54 40.34
N SER A 303 -25.23 -3.25 39.17
CA SER A 303 -25.02 -1.89 38.68
C SER A 303 -25.52 -1.86 37.25
N GLY A 304 -26.42 -0.93 36.97
CA GLY A 304 -27.18 -0.86 35.73
C GLY A 304 -26.27 -0.64 34.52
N THR A 305 -26.22 -1.64 33.64
CA THR A 305 -25.65 -1.50 32.30
C THR A 305 -26.61 -0.68 31.46
N TYR A 306 -26.38 0.62 31.36
CA TYR A 306 -26.96 1.44 30.30
C TYR A 306 -26.36 0.97 28.97
N HIS A 307 -27.08 0.09 28.27
CA HIS A 307 -26.82 -0.16 26.86
C HIS A 307 -27.29 1.08 26.08
N THR A 308 -26.42 2.08 25.96
CA THR A 308 -26.55 3.10 24.92
C THR A 308 -26.43 2.38 23.58
N ASN A 309 -27.58 2.27 22.91
CA ASN A 309 -27.71 1.84 21.53
C ASN A 309 -27.02 2.90 20.67
N LEU A 310 -25.70 2.74 20.48
CA LEU A 310 -24.92 3.58 19.59
C LEU A 310 -25.37 3.25 18.16
N GLU A 311 -26.28 4.07 17.66
CA GLU A 311 -26.63 4.11 16.24
C GLU A 311 -25.31 4.21 15.45
N PRO A 312 -25.12 3.40 14.38
CA PRO A 312 -23.93 3.48 13.55
C PRO A 312 -23.81 4.91 13.03
N ARG A 313 -22.86 5.68 13.57
CA ARG A 313 -22.52 7.01 13.08
C ARG A 313 -22.12 6.83 11.62
N ALA A 314 -23.05 7.12 10.71
CA ALA A 314 -22.77 7.18 9.29
C ALA A 314 -21.59 8.13 9.14
N SER A 315 -20.54 7.71 8.42
CA SER A 315 -19.34 8.51 8.19
C SER A 315 -19.77 9.91 7.76
N GLU A 316 -19.69 10.88 8.69
CA GLU A 316 -20.13 12.25 8.48
C GLU A 316 -19.23 12.82 7.38
N ARG A 317 -19.71 12.82 6.15
CA ARG A 317 -19.06 13.56 5.07
C ARG A 317 -19.22 15.04 5.42
N ALA A 318 -18.09 15.74 5.53
CA ALA A 318 -18.05 17.15 5.90
C ALA A 318 -19.05 17.97 5.03
N PRO A 319 -20.06 18.62 5.64
CA PRO A 319 -21.02 19.42 4.89
C PRO A 319 -20.33 20.63 4.26
N GLY A 320 -20.28 20.69 2.93
CA GLY A 320 -19.92 21.91 2.19
C GLY A 320 -18.42 22.17 1.97
N SER A 321 -17.54 21.17 2.09
CA SER A 321 -16.11 21.40 1.86
C SER A 321 -15.81 21.63 0.37
N ALA A 322 -15.21 22.78 0.10
CA ALA A 322 -14.41 23.06 -1.08
C ALA A 322 -13.54 21.84 -1.44
N VAL A 323 -13.30 21.65 -2.75
CA VAL A 323 -12.49 20.58 -3.36
C VAL A 323 -11.44 20.09 -2.39
N VAL A 324 -11.68 18.90 -1.82
CA VAL A 324 -10.74 18.22 -0.94
C VAL A 324 -9.43 18.12 -1.71
N GLN A 325 -8.41 18.84 -1.25
CA GLN A 325 -7.07 18.74 -1.82
C GLN A 325 -6.52 17.36 -1.46
N GLU A 326 -6.78 16.41 -2.35
CA GLU A 326 -6.12 15.12 -2.36
C GLU A 326 -4.62 15.32 -2.50
N GLY A 327 -3.85 14.47 -1.83
CA GLY A 327 -2.40 14.53 -1.94
C GLY A 327 -1.65 13.91 -0.78
N VAL A 328 -0.34 13.92 -0.95
CA VAL A 328 0.63 13.63 0.09
C VAL A 328 1.12 14.97 0.63
N HIS A 329 0.93 15.18 1.93
CA HIS A 329 1.47 16.35 2.63
C HIS A 329 2.73 15.92 3.37
N VAL A 330 3.82 16.65 3.18
CA VAL A 330 5.13 16.42 3.79
C VAL A 330 5.63 17.74 4.40
N ASP A 331 6.74 17.70 5.13
CA ASP A 331 7.37 18.86 5.78
C ASP A 331 6.52 19.47 6.92
N ALA A 332 6.07 18.65 7.86
CA ALA A 332 5.23 19.12 8.97
C ALA A 332 5.99 20.09 9.90
N SER A 333 5.33 21.16 10.31
CA SER A 333 5.90 22.18 11.19
C SER A 333 6.26 21.62 12.57
N LEU A 334 7.54 21.71 12.96
CA LEU A 334 8.00 21.29 14.30
C LEU A 334 7.24 22.00 15.43
N LYS A 335 6.95 23.29 15.25
CA LYS A 335 6.23 24.09 16.25
C LYS A 335 4.79 23.58 16.42
N ALA A 336 4.12 23.27 15.31
CA ALA A 336 2.78 22.71 15.36
C ALA A 336 2.76 21.30 15.93
N SER A 337 3.69 20.44 15.51
CA SER A 337 3.82 19.07 16.03
C SER A 337 4.03 19.05 17.55
N LYS A 338 4.80 20.00 18.11
CA LYS A 338 4.99 20.11 19.57
C LYS A 338 3.71 20.41 20.34
N VAL A 339 2.72 21.04 19.71
CA VAL A 339 1.40 21.29 20.32
C VAL A 339 0.49 20.06 20.18
N LEU A 340 0.60 19.35 19.06
CA LEU A 340 -0.24 18.20 18.74
C LEU A 340 0.13 16.95 19.55
N PHE A 341 1.42 16.67 19.69
CA PHE A 341 1.92 15.44 20.32
C PHE A 341 2.39 15.67 21.76
N PRO A 342 2.25 14.67 22.65
CA PRO A 342 2.91 14.67 23.95
C PRO A 342 4.42 14.87 23.80
N VAL A 343 5.04 15.57 24.75
CA VAL A 343 6.47 15.93 24.71
C VAL A 343 7.35 14.68 24.53
N GLU A 344 7.06 13.60 25.26
CA GLU A 344 7.83 12.35 25.18
C GLU A 344 7.78 11.72 23.77
N PHE A 345 6.64 11.80 23.10
CA PHE A 345 6.49 11.31 21.73
C PHE A 345 7.13 12.27 20.72
N MET A 346 6.95 13.58 20.90
CA MET A 346 7.55 14.61 20.04
C MET A 346 9.07 14.49 19.96
N ASP A 347 9.74 14.22 21.08
CA ASP A 347 11.20 14.03 21.15
C ASP A 347 11.68 12.76 20.42
N SER A 348 10.76 11.87 20.09
CA SER A 348 11.02 10.63 19.35
C SER A 348 10.75 10.76 17.85
N ILE A 349 10.14 11.85 17.41
CA ILE A 349 9.86 12.09 16.00
C ILE A 349 11.17 12.49 15.30
N GLN A 350 11.46 11.83 14.18
CA GLN A 350 12.63 12.13 13.37
C GLN A 350 12.54 13.54 12.79
N ARG A 351 13.68 14.23 12.74
CA ARG A 351 13.82 15.53 12.10
C ARG A 351 14.48 15.34 10.75
N ILE A 352 13.92 15.94 9.71
CA ILE A 352 14.45 15.89 8.35
C ILE A 352 14.65 17.30 7.79
N PRO A 353 15.58 17.50 6.85
CA PRO A 353 15.69 18.76 6.11
C PRO A 353 14.41 19.06 5.35
N HIS A 354 13.96 20.31 5.39
CA HIS A 354 12.79 20.77 4.63
C HIS A 354 13.08 20.69 3.13
N SER A 355 12.13 20.18 2.34
CA SER A 355 12.30 19.96 0.89
C SER A 355 12.75 21.19 0.10
N GLN A 356 12.17 22.36 0.40
CA GLN A 356 12.49 23.65 -0.23
C GLN A 356 13.57 24.48 0.47
N LEU A 357 13.86 24.21 1.75
CA LEU A 357 14.73 25.03 2.60
C LEU A 357 15.68 24.11 3.41
N PRO A 358 16.76 23.59 2.81
CA PRO A 358 17.56 22.51 3.39
C PRO A 358 18.17 22.84 4.76
N ASP A 359 18.40 24.12 5.07
CA ASP A 359 18.91 24.57 6.38
C ASP A 359 17.85 24.58 7.48
N THR A 360 16.58 24.39 7.13
CA THR A 360 15.45 24.32 8.06
C THR A 360 15.08 22.87 8.31
N LEU A 361 14.94 22.50 9.59
CA LEU A 361 14.45 21.17 9.97
C LEU A 361 12.93 21.17 10.14
N VAL A 362 12.30 20.09 9.70
CA VAL A 362 10.87 19.79 9.87
C VAL A 362 10.68 18.45 10.56
N ALA A 363 9.46 18.19 11.05
CA ALA A 363 9.10 16.88 11.58
C ALA A 363 8.89 15.90 10.41
N ASP A 364 9.43 14.69 10.53
CA ASP A 364 9.17 13.59 9.59
C ASP A 364 7.76 13.05 9.81
N ILE A 365 6.77 13.84 9.41
CA ILE A 365 5.36 13.50 9.45
C ILE A 365 4.79 13.75 8.07
N SER A 366 4.15 12.75 7.52
CA SER A 366 3.44 12.83 6.27
C SER A 366 1.99 12.39 6.41
N MET A 367 1.10 13.04 5.68
CA MET A 367 -0.32 12.70 5.64
C MET A 367 -0.75 12.36 4.23
N PHE A 368 -1.45 11.25 4.08
CA PHE A 368 -1.97 10.72 2.82
C PHE A 368 -3.49 10.85 2.83
N LEU A 369 -4.00 11.84 2.10
CA LEU A 369 -5.41 12.07 1.90
C LEU A 369 -5.83 11.50 0.54
N GLN A 370 -5.90 10.18 0.45
CA GLN A 370 -6.23 9.47 -0.79
C GLN A 370 -7.74 9.30 -0.96
N ASN A 371 -8.19 9.21 -2.20
CA ASN A 371 -9.57 8.84 -2.55
C ASN A 371 -9.75 7.36 -2.89
N GLY A 372 -10.99 6.89 -2.82
CA GLY A 372 -11.40 5.55 -3.24
C GLY A 372 -11.37 4.49 -2.13
N TYR A 373 -11.20 3.23 -2.53
CA TYR A 373 -11.44 2.08 -1.67
C TYR A 373 -10.62 2.06 -0.37
N ILE A 374 -9.38 2.54 -0.42
CA ILE A 374 -8.51 2.60 0.77
C ILE A 374 -9.13 3.56 1.80
N ARG A 375 -9.57 4.75 1.37
CA ARG A 375 -10.24 5.73 2.23
C ARG A 375 -11.53 5.19 2.83
N ASP A 376 -12.34 4.49 2.05
CA ASP A 376 -13.60 3.92 2.54
C ASP A 376 -13.41 2.84 3.61
N ASN A 377 -12.25 2.14 3.61
CA ASN A 377 -12.01 1.02 4.52
C ASN A 377 -11.06 1.33 5.68
N PHE A 378 -10.12 2.23 5.46
CA PHE A 378 -9.03 2.55 6.37
C PHE A 378 -8.98 4.03 6.75
N GLY A 379 -9.72 4.89 6.05
CA GLY A 379 -9.65 6.34 6.24
C GLY A 379 -8.40 6.96 5.62
N CYS A 380 -8.01 8.11 6.13
CA CYS A 380 -6.75 8.78 5.79
C CYS A 380 -5.59 8.12 6.53
N GLN A 381 -4.36 8.31 6.05
CA GLN A 381 -3.17 7.78 6.73
C GLN A 381 -2.23 8.90 7.16
N MET A 382 -1.65 8.75 8.34
CA MET A 382 -0.56 9.58 8.84
C MET A 382 0.64 8.68 9.08
N GLU A 383 1.79 8.99 8.48
CA GLU A 383 3.07 8.33 8.73
C GLU A 383 4.00 9.24 9.51
N ILE A 384 4.62 8.70 10.55
CA ILE A 384 5.53 9.41 11.46
C ILE A 384 6.86 8.66 11.49
N GLY A 385 7.94 9.33 11.11
CA GLY A 385 9.30 8.84 11.27
C GLY A 385 9.72 8.85 12.74
N ILE A 386 10.30 7.74 13.20
CA ILE A 386 10.74 7.54 14.58
C ILE A 386 12.26 7.40 14.60
N THR A 387 12.90 8.12 15.52
CA THR A 387 14.35 8.06 15.72
C THR A 387 14.80 6.65 16.10
N LYS A 388 16.00 6.27 15.66
CA LYS A 388 16.55 4.92 15.84
C LYS A 388 16.63 4.50 17.31
N GLU A 389 16.85 5.44 18.22
CA GLU A 389 16.97 5.23 19.67
C GLU A 389 15.63 4.85 20.31
N LYS A 390 14.51 5.18 19.66
CA LYS A 390 13.15 5.05 20.22
C LYS A 390 12.37 3.88 19.63
N ILE A 391 12.93 3.17 18.66
CA ILE A 391 12.27 2.04 17.99
C ILE A 391 11.89 0.94 19.00
N ALA A 392 12.84 0.48 19.82
CA ALA A 392 12.58 -0.60 20.78
C ALA A 392 11.52 -0.22 21.81
N HIS A 393 11.50 1.05 22.22
CA HIS A 393 10.52 1.59 23.16
C HIS A 393 9.09 1.52 22.58
N TYR A 394 8.86 2.04 21.37
CA TYR A 394 7.52 2.03 20.76
C TYR A 394 7.09 0.65 20.27
N ALA A 395 8.02 -0.21 19.82
CA ALA A 395 7.69 -1.60 19.53
C ALA A 395 7.16 -2.33 20.78
N LYS A 396 7.75 -2.06 21.95
CA LYS A 396 7.31 -2.64 23.21
C LYS A 396 5.97 -2.06 23.67
N ILE A 397 5.81 -0.74 23.68
CA ILE A 397 4.58 -0.11 24.18
C ILE A 397 3.39 -0.41 23.27
N LEU A 398 3.52 -0.20 21.96
CA LEU A 398 2.39 -0.31 21.04
C LEU A 398 2.04 -1.77 20.70
N PHE A 399 3.04 -2.65 20.58
CA PHE A 399 2.85 -4.01 20.07
C PHE A 399 3.23 -5.12 21.06
N ASN A 400 3.79 -4.78 22.22
CA ASN A 400 4.42 -5.73 23.16
C ASN A 400 5.50 -6.60 22.49
N VAL A 401 6.29 -5.98 21.60
CA VAL A 401 7.38 -6.65 20.88
C VAL A 401 8.72 -6.15 21.43
N GLU A 402 9.61 -7.08 21.75
CA GLU A 402 10.97 -6.77 22.17
C GLU A 402 11.89 -6.70 20.97
N VAL A 403 12.58 -5.56 20.82
CA VAL A 403 13.56 -5.33 19.75
C VAL A 403 14.93 -5.16 20.39
N GLU A 404 15.88 -5.96 19.93
CA GLU A 404 17.29 -5.84 20.30
C GLU A 404 18.11 -5.39 19.11
N ALA A 405 19.19 -4.67 19.35
CA ALA A 405 20.22 -4.41 18.36
C ALA A 405 21.51 -5.09 18.79
N LYS A 406 22.16 -5.81 17.87
CA LYS A 406 23.45 -6.46 18.08
C LYS A 406 24.26 -6.39 16.80
N ASP A 407 25.51 -5.96 16.89
CA ASP A 407 26.44 -5.89 15.78
C ASP A 407 25.91 -5.05 14.59
N GLY A 408 25.13 -3.99 14.87
CA GLY A 408 24.53 -3.13 13.85
C GLY A 408 23.22 -3.66 13.24
N VAL A 409 22.77 -4.86 13.63
CA VAL A 409 21.56 -5.52 13.11
C VAL A 409 20.48 -5.58 14.19
N ARG A 410 19.23 -5.35 13.80
CA ARG A 410 18.07 -5.48 14.69
C ARG A 410 17.46 -6.86 14.64
N TYR A 411 17.01 -7.33 15.80
CA TYR A 411 16.33 -8.59 15.99
C TYR A 411 15.04 -8.38 16.77
N ILE A 412 13.98 -9.03 16.35
CA ILE A 412 12.76 -9.15 17.16
C ILE A 412 12.86 -10.41 18.01
N ARG A 413 12.68 -10.25 19.32
CA ARG A 413 12.56 -11.37 20.25
C ARG A 413 11.10 -11.76 20.38
N TYR A 414 10.85 -13.06 20.28
CA TYR A 414 9.56 -13.64 20.59
C TYR A 414 9.67 -14.59 21.80
N PRO A 415 8.54 -14.88 22.48
CA PRO A 415 8.53 -15.78 23.62
C PRO A 415 9.14 -17.14 23.26
N GLY A 416 10.08 -17.63 24.08
CA GLY A 416 10.84 -18.87 23.80
C GLY A 416 12.29 -18.65 23.40
N GLY A 417 12.75 -17.39 23.33
CA GLY A 417 14.17 -17.04 23.18
C GLY A 417 14.68 -17.03 21.74
N GLY A 418 13.84 -17.38 20.77
CA GLY A 418 14.16 -17.24 19.36
C GLY A 418 14.19 -15.77 18.91
N LYS A 419 14.87 -15.55 17.78
CA LYS A 419 15.06 -14.22 17.19
C LYS A 419 14.61 -14.23 15.73
N ILE A 420 14.02 -13.13 15.30
CA ILE A 420 13.66 -12.87 13.91
C ILE A 420 14.53 -11.71 13.43
N GLU A 421 15.35 -11.97 12.42
CA GLU A 421 16.09 -10.96 11.69
C GLU A 421 15.22 -10.45 10.54
N PRO A 422 14.92 -9.14 10.46
CA PRO A 422 14.13 -8.59 9.36
C PRO A 422 14.90 -8.63 8.03
N ASP A 423 14.22 -9.01 6.94
CA ASP A 423 14.74 -8.86 5.57
C ASP A 423 14.47 -7.42 5.09
N ALA A 424 15.48 -6.57 5.22
CA ALA A 424 15.44 -5.10 5.07
C ALA A 424 14.47 -4.37 6.02
N TRP A 425 13.18 -4.73 6.03
CA TRP A 425 12.14 -4.12 6.85
C TRP A 425 11.13 -5.17 7.34
N ILE A 426 10.62 -4.99 8.55
CA ILE A 426 9.49 -5.77 9.08
C ILE A 426 8.37 -4.84 9.56
N LYS A 427 7.12 -5.24 9.32
CA LYS A 427 5.93 -4.48 9.72
C LYS A 427 5.20 -5.15 10.88
N LEU A 428 5.19 -4.48 12.02
CA LEU A 428 4.38 -4.82 13.18
C LEU A 428 2.96 -4.30 13.02
N ARG A 429 1.97 -5.09 13.44
CA ARG A 429 0.52 -4.79 13.42
C ARG A 429 -0.14 -5.32 14.70
N ALA A 430 -1.44 -5.14 14.84
CA ALA A 430 -2.21 -5.47 16.04
C ALA A 430 -1.74 -4.67 17.28
N CYS A 431 -1.80 -3.34 17.17
CA CYS A 431 -1.51 -2.40 18.25
C CYS A 431 -2.52 -2.53 19.40
N GLN A 432 -2.07 -2.27 20.63
CA GLN A 432 -2.92 -2.20 21.81
C GLN A 432 -3.70 -0.87 21.83
N ARG A 433 -5.02 -0.91 21.93
CA ARG A 433 -5.87 0.29 21.77
C ARG A 433 -5.74 1.28 22.92
N ASP A 434 -5.67 0.78 24.14
CA ASP A 434 -5.51 1.55 25.38
C ASP A 434 -4.23 2.40 25.41
N THR A 435 -3.21 2.00 24.66
CA THR A 435 -1.94 2.75 24.60
C THR A 435 -1.96 3.97 23.69
N ILE A 436 -2.91 4.06 22.75
CA ILE A 436 -2.89 5.05 21.65
C ILE A 436 -3.01 6.48 22.19
N SER A 437 -4.00 6.73 23.06
CA SER A 437 -4.20 8.05 23.68
C SER A 437 -2.99 8.51 24.49
N GLY A 438 -2.35 7.60 25.22
CA GLY A 438 -1.16 7.91 26.02
C GLY A 438 0.07 8.22 25.17
N VAL A 439 0.24 7.54 24.03
CA VAL A 439 1.40 7.71 23.15
C VAL A 439 1.25 8.92 22.23
N PHE A 440 0.12 9.04 21.53
CA PHE A 440 -0.05 10.06 20.49
C PHE A 440 -0.80 11.31 20.96
N GLY A 441 -1.42 11.24 22.13
CA GLY A 441 -2.25 12.32 22.67
C GLY A 441 -3.72 12.23 22.26
N PRO A 442 -4.61 12.96 22.97
CA PRO A 442 -6.05 12.80 22.85
C PRO A 442 -6.60 13.25 21.49
N GLU A 443 -5.96 14.22 20.84
CA GLU A 443 -6.41 14.72 19.54
C GLU A 443 -6.18 13.68 18.42
N VAL A 444 -5.00 13.06 18.41
CA VAL A 444 -4.67 12.01 17.44
C VAL A 444 -5.51 10.76 17.71
N ASP A 445 -5.73 10.42 18.98
CA ASP A 445 -6.60 9.32 19.40
C ASP A 445 -8.04 9.51 18.93
N LEU A 446 -8.60 10.72 19.06
CA LEU A 446 -9.93 11.04 18.51
C LEU A 446 -9.99 10.84 16.99
N GLY A 447 -8.95 11.30 16.29
CA GLY A 447 -8.85 11.09 14.85
C GLY A 447 -8.70 9.61 14.47
N PHE A 448 -7.95 8.85 15.26
CA PHE A 448 -7.77 7.42 15.09
C PHE A 448 -9.06 6.63 15.37
N SER A 449 -9.74 6.91 16.48
CA SER A 449 -10.97 6.21 16.88
C SER A 449 -12.11 6.42 15.88
N SER A 450 -12.09 7.53 15.13
CA SER A 450 -13.05 7.78 14.05
C SER A 450 -12.74 7.05 12.73
N ALA A 451 -11.60 6.35 12.62
CA ALA A 451 -11.23 5.64 11.40
C ALA A 451 -12.16 4.45 11.10
N PRO A 452 -12.52 4.19 9.83
CA PRO A 452 -13.39 3.07 9.46
C PRO A 452 -12.86 1.69 9.89
N ILE A 453 -11.53 1.51 9.92
CA ILE A 453 -10.91 0.28 10.41
C ILE A 453 -11.14 0.10 11.91
N TYR A 454 -10.94 1.15 12.71
CA TYR A 454 -11.17 1.11 14.16
C TYR A 454 -12.64 0.77 14.47
N GLN A 455 -13.56 1.49 13.84
CA GLN A 455 -15.02 1.29 14.01
C GLN A 455 -15.46 -0.13 13.62
N ARG A 456 -14.82 -0.73 12.62
CA ARG A 456 -15.08 -2.13 12.23
C ARG A 456 -14.57 -3.09 13.30
N GLU A 457 -13.32 -2.95 13.71
CA GLU A 457 -12.70 -3.85 14.69
C GLU A 457 -13.30 -3.69 16.10
N GLU A 458 -13.86 -2.52 16.42
CA GLU A 458 -14.64 -2.28 17.65
C GLU A 458 -15.93 -3.09 17.64
N ARG A 459 -16.67 -3.09 16.52
CA ARG A 459 -17.85 -3.94 16.35
C ARG A 459 -17.53 -5.43 16.37
N GLU A 460 -16.32 -5.80 15.96
CA GLU A 460 -15.80 -7.18 16.06
C GLU A 460 -15.28 -7.53 17.47
N ALA A 461 -15.38 -6.61 18.44
CA ALA A 461 -14.90 -6.79 19.82
C ALA A 461 -13.43 -7.23 19.90
N ARG A 462 -12.58 -6.69 19.01
CA ARG A 462 -11.13 -6.93 19.08
C ARG A 462 -10.49 -6.01 20.11
N ASP A 463 -9.60 -6.55 20.93
CA ASP A 463 -8.80 -5.76 21.88
C ASP A 463 -7.61 -5.05 21.22
N ARG A 464 -7.26 -5.47 20.00
CA ARG A 464 -6.15 -4.94 19.21
C ARG A 464 -6.64 -4.39 17.88
N THR A 465 -5.84 -3.50 17.30
CA THR A 465 -6.17 -2.82 16.06
C THR A 465 -5.07 -2.91 15.01
N ASP A 466 -5.45 -3.19 13.77
CA ASP A 466 -4.55 -3.11 12.61
C ASP A 466 -4.50 -1.68 12.01
N GLY A 467 -5.27 -0.73 12.58
CA GLY A 467 -5.25 0.67 12.18
C GLY A 467 -3.96 1.41 12.58
N VAL A 468 -3.15 0.82 13.46
CA VAL A 468 -1.79 1.31 13.76
C VAL A 468 -0.79 0.22 13.39
N SER A 469 0.27 0.61 12.69
CA SER A 469 1.34 -0.30 12.32
C SER A 469 2.70 0.39 12.41
N MET A 470 3.75 -0.39 12.60
CA MET A 470 5.12 0.12 12.69
C MET A 470 6.04 -0.67 11.76
N ALA A 471 6.77 0.03 10.90
CA ALA A 471 7.81 -0.54 10.06
C ALA A 471 9.18 -0.30 10.71
N ILE A 472 9.97 -1.37 10.86
CA ILE A 472 11.29 -1.36 11.51
C ILE A 472 12.32 -1.84 10.49
N SER A 473 13.36 -1.04 10.28
CA SER A 473 14.52 -1.44 9.46
C SER A 473 15.41 -2.45 10.20
N ASN A 474 16.04 -3.36 9.45
CA ASN A 474 17.03 -4.30 9.98
C ASN A 474 18.33 -3.61 10.41
N GLN A 475 18.61 -2.39 9.93
CA GLN A 475 19.83 -1.64 10.27
C GLN A 475 19.65 -0.82 11.55
N GLU A 476 20.49 -1.02 12.56
CA GLU A 476 20.46 -0.27 13.83
C GLU A 476 20.59 1.24 13.65
N LYS A 477 21.24 1.69 12.56
CA LYS A 477 21.45 3.12 12.28
C LYS A 477 20.22 3.81 11.70
N GLU A 478 19.25 3.07 11.20
CA GLU A 478 18.07 3.63 10.52
C GLU A 478 16.88 3.80 11.47
N GLY A 479 16.03 4.79 11.23
CA GLY A 479 14.80 4.98 12.00
C GLY A 479 13.75 3.90 11.76
N GLY A 480 12.56 4.12 12.33
CA GLY A 480 11.35 3.37 12.04
C GLY A 480 10.27 4.29 11.50
N LYS A 481 9.15 3.73 11.06
CA LYS A 481 7.96 4.51 10.69
C LYS A 481 6.73 3.95 11.39
N ILE A 482 5.92 4.81 11.98
CA ILE A 482 4.60 4.45 12.50
C ILE A 482 3.54 5.00 11.55
N THR A 483 2.63 4.14 11.10
CA THR A 483 1.48 4.51 10.26
C THR A 483 0.20 4.40 11.09
N LEU A 484 -0.61 5.45 11.11
CA LEU A 484 -1.93 5.49 11.72
C LEU A 484 -3.01 5.72 10.67
N SER A 485 -4.10 4.97 10.77
CA SER A 485 -5.35 5.21 10.05
C SER A 485 -6.25 6.17 10.82
N MET A 486 -6.78 7.19 10.16
CA MET A 486 -7.58 8.25 10.78
C MET A 486 -8.90 8.48 10.05
N GLY A 487 -9.95 8.86 10.77
CA GLY A 487 -11.17 9.35 10.16
C GLY A 487 -10.91 10.66 9.41
N GLU A 488 -11.62 10.82 8.31
CA GLU A 488 -11.35 11.88 7.34
C GLU A 488 -11.42 13.29 7.95
N PHE A 489 -12.50 13.58 8.65
CA PHE A 489 -12.74 14.91 9.23
C PHE A 489 -11.58 15.33 10.15
N HIS A 490 -11.19 14.46 11.07
CA HIS A 490 -10.08 14.72 11.98
C HIS A 490 -8.72 14.75 11.28
N ALA A 491 -8.53 13.96 10.22
CA ALA A 491 -7.32 14.04 9.42
C ALA A 491 -7.16 15.42 8.76
N PHE A 492 -8.25 16.05 8.32
CA PHE A 492 -8.20 17.43 7.81
C PHE A 492 -7.86 18.46 8.88
N ASP A 493 -8.44 18.34 10.07
CA ASP A 493 -8.15 19.24 11.18
C ASP A 493 -6.67 19.16 11.61
N ILE A 494 -6.14 17.93 11.70
CA ILE A 494 -4.73 17.69 12.02
C ILE A 494 -3.82 18.19 10.91
N LYS A 495 -4.16 17.95 9.64
CA LYS A 495 -3.42 18.51 8.50
C LYS A 495 -3.35 20.03 8.59
N LYS A 496 -4.47 20.70 8.85
CA LYS A 496 -4.51 22.16 8.96
C LYS A 496 -3.59 22.68 10.06
N LYS A 497 -3.47 21.97 11.17
CA LYS A 497 -2.54 22.32 12.25
C LYS A 497 -1.07 22.10 11.86
N LEU A 498 -0.77 20.97 11.21
CA LEU A 498 0.61 20.58 10.89
C LEU A 498 1.22 21.38 9.73
N TYR A 499 0.39 21.81 8.76
CA TYR A 499 0.87 22.40 7.49
C TYR A 499 0.25 23.76 7.14
N GLY A 500 -0.63 24.31 7.98
CA GLY A 500 -1.46 25.49 7.66
C GLY A 500 -1.14 26.77 8.41
#